data_AF-A0A3P6BQV7-F1
#
_entry.id   AF-A0A3P6BQV7-F1
#
_cell.length_a   1.000
_cell.length_b   1.000
_cell.length_c   1.000
_cell.angle_alpha   90.00
_cell.angle_beta   90.00
_cell.angle_gamma   90.00
#
_symmetry.space_group_name_H-M   'P 1'
#
loop_
_entity.id
_entity.type
_entity.pdbx_description
1 polymer ?
#
loop_
_entity_poly.entity_id
_entity_poly.type
_entity_poly.pdbx_seq_one_letter_code
_entity_poly.pdbx_strand_id
1 'polypeptide(L)'
;MPSELTQEERSALAQSIAEFHTYQLGPGSCSSLHAQRIHAPPEIVWSVVRQFDKPQTYKHFIKSCSVEEGFEMRVGCTRDVIVISGLPANTSTERLDILDDERRVTGFSIIGGEHRLVNYKSVTTVHRFEKERRVWTVVLESYVVDMPEGNSEDDTRMFADTVVKLNLQKLATVTEAMARNAAGEPGGSQVT
;
A
#
# COMPACT_ATOMS: atom_id res chain seq x y z
N MET A 1 9.31 7.61 12.92
CA MET A 1 9.43 8.26 11.58
C MET A 1 10.42 7.46 10.74
N PRO A 2 10.05 6.98 9.54
CA PRO A 2 10.87 6.10 8.69
C PRO A 2 12.26 6.70 8.40
N SER A 3 13.34 5.94 8.46
CA SER A 3 14.74 6.46 8.35
C SER A 3 15.12 6.90 6.94
N GLU A 4 14.38 6.47 5.92
CA GLU A 4 14.66 6.66 4.49
C GLU A 4 14.30 8.07 3.97
N LEU A 5 13.58 8.86 4.77
CA LEU A 5 13.11 10.20 4.44
C LEU A 5 14.16 11.28 4.78
N THR A 6 14.30 12.27 3.91
CA THR A 6 15.08 13.48 4.20
C THR A 6 14.38 14.34 5.25
N GLN A 7 15.09 15.30 5.86
CA GLN A 7 14.47 16.21 6.83
C GLN A 7 13.35 17.06 6.21
N GLU A 8 13.52 17.48 4.96
CA GLU A 8 12.54 18.23 4.17
C GLU A 8 11.26 17.39 3.97
N GLU A 9 11.40 16.13 3.55
CA GLU A 9 10.27 15.23 3.37
C GLU A 9 9.55 14.92 4.68
N ARG A 10 10.29 14.65 5.78
CA ARG A 10 9.70 14.43 7.10
C ARG A 10 8.83 15.60 7.54
N SER A 11 9.30 16.82 7.31
CA SER A 11 8.61 18.03 7.72
C SER A 11 7.34 18.24 6.90
N ALA A 12 7.40 18.01 5.58
CA ALA A 12 6.24 18.09 4.69
C ALA A 12 5.18 17.01 4.98
N LEU A 13 5.61 15.82 5.44
CA LEU A 13 4.72 14.68 5.69
C LEU A 13 4.14 14.62 7.11
N ALA A 14 4.60 15.48 8.02
CA ALA A 14 4.23 15.41 9.44
C ALA A 14 2.71 15.48 9.67
N GLN A 15 2.02 16.37 8.96
CA GLN A 15 0.56 16.51 9.06
C GLN A 15 -0.17 15.26 8.54
N SER A 16 0.21 14.77 7.36
CA SER A 16 -0.38 13.56 6.78
C SER A 16 -0.15 12.33 7.66
N ILE A 17 1.02 12.23 8.30
CA ILE A 17 1.31 11.15 9.24
C ILE A 17 0.42 11.23 10.48
N ALA A 18 0.30 12.42 11.07
CA ALA A 18 -0.57 12.63 12.22
C ALA A 18 -2.03 12.28 11.91
N GLU A 19 -2.53 12.69 10.74
CA GLU A 19 -3.92 12.52 10.34
C GLU A 19 -4.28 11.08 9.94
N PHE A 20 -3.43 10.41 9.15
CA PHE A 20 -3.77 9.15 8.51
C PHE A 20 -3.05 7.92 9.04
N HIS A 21 -1.89 8.11 9.67
CA HIS A 21 -1.00 7.01 10.05
C HIS A 21 -0.84 6.87 11.57
N THR A 22 -1.74 7.49 12.35
CA THR A 22 -1.80 7.36 13.81
C THR A 22 -2.90 6.39 14.21
N TYR A 23 -2.56 5.39 15.02
CA TYR A 23 -3.49 4.38 15.51
C TYR A 23 -3.62 4.46 17.03
N GLN A 24 -4.82 4.15 17.54
CA GLN A 24 -5.01 3.88 18.97
C GLN A 24 -4.63 2.41 19.22
N LEU A 25 -3.53 2.19 19.94
CA LEU A 25 -3.04 0.85 20.24
C LEU A 25 -3.71 0.30 21.50
N GLY A 26 -4.34 -0.86 21.37
CA GLY A 26 -4.80 -1.66 22.50
C GLY A 26 -3.69 -2.58 23.05
N PRO A 27 -3.82 -3.10 24.28
CA PRO A 27 -2.94 -4.14 24.78
C PRO A 27 -2.90 -5.32 23.82
N GLY A 28 -1.71 -5.81 23.47
CA GLY A 28 -1.58 -6.94 22.55
C GLY A 28 -1.56 -6.56 21.06
N SER A 29 -1.56 -5.28 20.70
CA SER A 29 -1.43 -4.81 19.31
C SER A 29 -0.11 -4.09 19.05
N CYS A 30 0.33 -4.09 17.80
CA CYS A 30 1.50 -3.33 17.37
C CYS A 30 1.25 -2.61 16.04
N SER A 31 2.03 -1.57 15.77
CA SER A 31 1.94 -0.80 14.53
C SER A 31 3.31 -0.44 13.99
N SER A 32 3.38 -0.21 12.68
CA SER A 32 4.58 0.26 12.00
C SER A 32 4.22 1.23 10.87
N LEU A 33 5.18 2.04 10.45
CA LEU A 33 5.06 2.99 9.34
C LEU A 33 6.32 2.89 8.48
N HIS A 34 6.13 2.67 7.18
CA HIS A 34 7.19 2.58 6.17
C HIS A 34 7.05 3.68 5.13
N ALA A 35 8.17 4.07 4.55
CA ALA A 35 8.21 5.02 3.45
C ALA A 35 8.98 4.45 2.27
N GLN A 36 8.53 4.75 1.05
CA GLN A 36 9.22 4.42 -0.19
C GLN A 36 9.24 5.62 -1.11
N ARG A 37 10.45 6.04 -1.51
CA ARG A 37 10.64 7.04 -2.57
C ARG A 37 10.53 6.36 -3.93
N ILE A 38 9.80 6.96 -4.85
CA ILE A 38 9.52 6.44 -6.19
C ILE A 38 9.76 7.54 -7.21
N HIS A 39 10.59 7.27 -8.22
CA HIS A 39 10.88 8.21 -9.30
C HIS A 39 9.83 8.14 -10.42
N ALA A 40 8.57 8.38 -10.05
CA ALA A 40 7.41 8.44 -10.94
C ALA A 40 6.46 9.56 -10.49
N PRO A 41 5.66 10.14 -11.42
CA PRO A 41 4.58 11.04 -11.06
C PRO A 41 3.57 10.37 -10.11
N PRO A 42 3.05 11.10 -9.10
CA PRO A 42 2.16 10.53 -8.10
C PRO A 42 0.82 10.06 -8.70
N GLU A 43 0.42 10.56 -9.86
CA GLU A 43 -0.76 10.11 -10.60
C GLU A 43 -0.59 8.67 -11.10
N ILE A 44 0.61 8.33 -11.61
CA ILE A 44 0.94 6.97 -12.03
C ILE A 44 0.99 6.04 -10.81
N VAL A 45 1.64 6.48 -9.73
CA VAL A 45 1.71 5.69 -8.49
C VAL A 45 0.31 5.44 -7.91
N TRP A 46 -0.50 6.49 -7.81
CA TRP A 46 -1.87 6.39 -7.30
C TRP A 46 -2.75 5.51 -8.18
N SER A 47 -2.59 5.55 -9.50
CA SER A 47 -3.33 4.69 -10.43
C SER A 47 -3.14 3.20 -10.17
N VAL A 48 -2.01 2.80 -9.56
CA VAL A 48 -1.72 1.42 -9.14
C VAL A 48 -2.19 1.18 -7.70
N VAL A 49 -1.86 2.07 -6.77
CA VAL A 49 -2.18 1.93 -5.34
C VAL A 49 -3.69 1.85 -5.09
N ARG A 50 -4.49 2.63 -5.83
CA ARG A 50 -5.95 2.68 -5.65
C ARG A 50 -6.69 1.43 -6.16
N GLN A 51 -6.05 0.54 -6.92
CA GLN A 51 -6.71 -0.63 -7.52
C GLN A 51 -6.96 -1.72 -6.46
N PHE A 52 -8.05 -1.55 -5.71
CA PHE A 52 -8.43 -2.49 -4.67
C PHE A 52 -8.69 -3.90 -5.22
N ASP A 53 -9.17 -4.05 -6.44
CA ASP A 53 -9.41 -5.34 -7.10
C ASP A 53 -8.13 -6.05 -7.59
N LYS A 54 -6.99 -5.34 -7.69
CA LYS A 54 -5.74 -5.86 -8.28
C LYS A 54 -4.50 -5.64 -7.40
N PRO A 55 -4.51 -6.10 -6.13
CA PRO A 55 -3.35 -5.97 -5.25
C PRO A 55 -2.10 -6.67 -5.80
N GLN A 56 -2.25 -7.76 -6.55
CA GLN A 56 -1.15 -8.53 -7.15
C GLN A 56 -0.26 -7.71 -8.09
N THR A 57 -0.75 -6.57 -8.58
CA THR A 57 0.03 -5.65 -9.41
C THR A 57 1.31 -5.20 -8.71
N TYR A 58 1.24 -4.92 -7.41
CA TYR A 58 2.40 -4.46 -6.63
C TYR A 58 2.68 -5.25 -5.35
N LYS A 59 1.71 -6.01 -4.83
CA LYS A 59 1.92 -6.86 -3.66
C LYS A 59 2.52 -8.21 -4.05
N HIS A 60 3.36 -8.75 -3.17
CA HIS A 60 3.92 -10.09 -3.26
C HIS A 60 2.99 -11.11 -2.61
N PHE A 61 3.29 -12.39 -2.84
CA PHE A 61 2.62 -13.53 -2.20
C PHE A 61 1.11 -13.60 -2.44
N ILE A 62 0.61 -13.02 -3.53
CA ILE A 62 -0.79 -13.14 -3.97
C ILE A 62 -0.85 -14.10 -5.15
N LYS A 63 -1.60 -15.19 -4.99
CA LYS A 63 -1.92 -16.14 -6.06
C LYS A 63 -3.05 -15.59 -6.94
N SER A 64 -4.10 -15.07 -6.31
CA SER A 64 -5.24 -14.48 -7.00
C SER A 64 -5.99 -13.52 -6.07
N CYS A 65 -6.74 -12.61 -6.68
CA CYS A 65 -7.68 -11.72 -6.00
C CYS A 65 -9.01 -11.79 -6.76
N SER A 66 -10.10 -11.94 -6.04
CA SER A 66 -11.46 -11.93 -6.58
C SER A 66 -12.32 -10.89 -5.85
N VAL A 67 -13.29 -10.34 -6.57
CA VAL A 67 -14.27 -9.38 -6.09
C VAL A 67 -15.67 -9.86 -6.46
N GLU A 68 -16.69 -9.28 -5.86
CA GLU A 68 -18.09 -9.60 -6.15
C GLU A 68 -18.47 -9.37 -7.64
N GLU A 69 -19.46 -10.09 -8.14
CA GLU A 69 -20.01 -9.82 -9.47
C GLU A 69 -20.64 -8.43 -9.50
N GLY A 70 -20.37 -7.66 -10.55
CA GLY A 70 -20.79 -6.25 -10.61
C GLY A 70 -20.00 -5.33 -9.68
N PHE A 71 -18.78 -5.72 -9.29
CA PHE A 71 -17.92 -4.92 -8.42
C PHE A 71 -17.82 -3.46 -8.86
N GLU A 72 -18.09 -2.57 -7.92
CA GLU A 72 -17.79 -1.15 -8.02
C GLU A 72 -16.85 -0.76 -6.87
N MET A 73 -15.86 0.05 -7.20
CA MET A 73 -14.84 0.44 -6.23
C MET A 73 -15.35 1.57 -5.34
N ARG A 74 -15.90 1.19 -4.17
CA ARG A 74 -16.48 2.08 -3.16
C ARG A 74 -16.10 1.63 -1.75
N VAL A 75 -16.02 2.55 -0.80
CA VAL A 75 -15.80 2.21 0.61
C VAL A 75 -16.84 1.18 1.08
N GLY A 76 -16.39 0.16 1.78
CA GLY A 76 -17.19 -0.97 2.25
C GLY A 76 -17.21 -2.18 1.31
N CYS A 77 -16.76 -2.06 0.05
CA CYS A 77 -16.62 -3.23 -0.82
C CYS A 77 -15.52 -4.18 -0.30
N THR A 78 -15.59 -5.44 -0.72
CA THR A 78 -14.68 -6.49 -0.28
C THR A 78 -13.94 -7.13 -1.45
N ARG A 79 -12.80 -7.75 -1.13
CA ARG A 79 -12.06 -8.64 -2.01
C ARG A 79 -11.64 -9.89 -1.23
N ASP A 80 -11.55 -11.01 -1.93
CA ASP A 80 -10.96 -12.24 -1.41
C ASP A 80 -9.61 -12.46 -2.06
N VAL A 81 -8.57 -12.50 -1.23
CA VAL A 81 -7.18 -12.69 -1.65
C VAL A 81 -6.73 -14.10 -1.28
N ILE A 82 -6.22 -14.84 -2.25
CA ILE A 82 -5.56 -16.13 -2.00
C ILE A 82 -4.06 -15.89 -1.94
N VAL A 83 -3.43 -16.19 -0.80
CA VAL A 83 -2.00 -15.93 -0.59
C VAL A 83 -1.12 -17.18 -0.78
N ILE A 84 0.15 -16.96 -1.15
CA ILE A 84 1.16 -18.01 -1.34
C ILE A 84 1.99 -18.10 -0.06
N SER A 85 1.64 -19.04 0.82
CA SER A 85 2.27 -19.19 2.14
C SER A 85 2.99 -20.54 2.36
N GLY A 86 2.92 -21.45 1.39
CA GLY A 86 3.43 -22.81 1.53
C GLY A 86 2.58 -23.72 2.44
N LEU A 87 1.48 -23.20 2.99
CA LEU A 87 0.47 -23.95 3.75
C LEU A 87 -0.82 -24.11 2.92
N PRO A 88 -1.62 -25.16 3.12
CA PRO A 88 -2.92 -25.29 2.47
C PRO A 88 -3.86 -24.14 2.83
N ALA A 89 -4.52 -23.57 1.82
CA ALA A 89 -5.73 -22.72 1.92
C ALA A 89 -5.66 -21.37 2.68
N ASN A 90 -4.63 -20.55 2.50
CA ASN A 90 -4.64 -19.20 3.09
C ASN A 90 -5.44 -18.20 2.26
N THR A 91 -6.64 -17.86 2.74
CA THR A 91 -7.50 -16.80 2.21
C THR A 91 -7.48 -15.58 3.11
N SER A 92 -7.72 -14.40 2.55
CA SER A 92 -7.86 -13.14 3.28
C SER A 92 -9.04 -12.38 2.67
N THR A 93 -10.11 -12.21 3.45
CA THR A 93 -11.24 -11.37 3.07
C THR A 93 -10.99 -9.97 3.60
N GLU A 94 -10.88 -9.02 2.69
CA GLU A 94 -10.45 -7.66 3.00
C GLU A 94 -11.53 -6.67 2.61
N ARG A 95 -11.74 -5.65 3.44
CA ARG A 95 -12.70 -4.57 3.20
C ARG A 95 -11.96 -3.26 2.93
N LEU A 96 -12.39 -2.53 1.91
CA LEU A 96 -11.93 -1.19 1.63
C LEU A 96 -12.52 -0.21 2.66
N ASP A 97 -11.69 0.39 3.50
CA ASP A 97 -12.13 1.33 4.55
C ASP A 97 -12.04 2.79 4.11
N ILE A 98 -11.06 3.12 3.25
CA ILE A 98 -10.80 4.49 2.79
C ILE A 98 -10.48 4.45 1.30
N LEU A 99 -11.07 5.37 0.55
CA LEU A 99 -10.70 5.70 -0.81
C LEU A 99 -10.97 7.18 -1.06
N ASP A 100 -9.92 7.97 -1.06
CA ASP A 100 -9.93 9.40 -1.33
C ASP A 100 -8.99 9.68 -2.50
N ASP A 101 -9.56 9.89 -3.68
CA ASP A 101 -8.80 10.14 -4.91
C ASP A 101 -8.16 11.54 -4.96
N GLU A 102 -8.75 12.52 -4.28
CA GLU A 102 -8.24 13.90 -4.24
C GLU A 102 -6.99 13.99 -3.37
N ARG A 103 -7.04 13.36 -2.19
CA ARG A 103 -5.95 13.33 -1.20
C ARG A 103 -5.01 12.14 -1.39
N ARG A 104 -5.33 11.22 -2.30
CA ARG A 104 -4.59 9.98 -2.62
C ARG A 104 -4.35 9.12 -1.39
N VAL A 105 -5.44 8.80 -0.71
CA VAL A 105 -5.45 7.98 0.51
C VAL A 105 -6.32 6.76 0.28
N THR A 106 -5.77 5.58 0.54
CA THR A 106 -6.55 4.35 0.61
C THR A 106 -6.21 3.57 1.86
N GLY A 107 -7.15 2.76 2.33
CA GLY A 107 -6.94 1.92 3.49
C GLY A 107 -7.88 0.73 3.46
N PHE A 108 -7.44 -0.38 4.04
CA PHE A 108 -8.23 -1.59 4.12
C PHE A 108 -8.02 -2.29 5.46
N SER A 109 -9.01 -3.07 5.86
CA SER A 109 -8.92 -3.98 7.00
C SER A 109 -9.11 -5.40 6.53
N ILE A 110 -8.39 -6.34 7.15
CA ILE A 110 -8.68 -7.76 6.99
C ILE A 110 -9.80 -8.11 7.97
N ILE A 111 -10.91 -8.60 7.44
CA ILE A 111 -12.14 -8.87 8.20
C ILE A 111 -12.43 -10.37 8.34
N GLY A 112 -11.65 -11.23 7.68
CA GLY A 112 -11.77 -12.68 7.78
C GLY A 112 -10.74 -13.40 6.93
N GLY A 113 -10.74 -14.74 7.02
CA GLY A 113 -9.84 -15.61 6.28
C GLY A 113 -8.89 -16.41 7.18
N GLU A 114 -7.98 -17.13 6.54
CA GLU A 114 -6.98 -18.01 7.16
C GLU A 114 -5.59 -17.36 7.06
N HIS A 115 -5.31 -16.44 7.97
CA HIS A 115 -4.01 -15.75 8.07
C HIS A 115 -3.65 -15.43 9.52
N ARG A 116 -2.38 -15.10 9.75
CA ARG A 116 -1.84 -14.79 11.08
C ARG A 116 -2.07 -13.34 11.52
N LEU A 117 -2.50 -12.47 10.61
CA LEU A 117 -2.61 -11.01 10.83
C LEU A 117 -4.01 -10.62 11.30
N VAL A 118 -4.39 -10.98 12.53
CA VAL A 118 -5.72 -10.69 13.09
C VAL A 118 -5.91 -9.19 13.28
N ASN A 119 -7.11 -8.68 12.96
CA ASN A 119 -7.48 -7.26 13.04
C ASN A 119 -6.49 -6.33 12.33
N TYR A 120 -5.84 -6.82 11.28
CA TYR A 120 -4.93 -6.01 10.48
C TYR A 120 -5.67 -4.89 9.78
N LYS A 121 -5.19 -3.67 9.97
CA LYS A 121 -5.65 -2.48 9.25
C LYS A 121 -4.44 -1.74 8.69
N SER A 122 -4.50 -1.38 7.42
CA SER A 122 -3.45 -0.62 6.75
C SER A 122 -4.00 0.63 6.09
N VAL A 123 -3.17 1.67 6.06
CA VAL A 123 -3.41 2.93 5.35
C VAL A 123 -2.20 3.24 4.48
N THR A 124 -2.46 3.56 3.22
CA THR A 124 -1.46 3.99 2.23
C THR A 124 -1.79 5.39 1.73
N THR A 125 -0.80 6.28 1.75
CA THR A 125 -0.92 7.65 1.24
C THR A 125 0.18 7.96 0.23
N VAL A 126 -0.12 8.75 -0.80
CA VAL A 126 0.80 9.06 -1.92
C VAL A 126 1.06 10.56 -2.00
N HIS A 127 2.32 10.96 -1.86
CA HIS A 127 2.71 12.37 -1.71
C HIS A 127 3.59 12.85 -2.86
N ARG A 128 3.26 14.00 -3.43
CA ARG A 128 4.05 14.65 -4.47
C ARG A 128 5.23 15.40 -3.86
N PHE A 129 6.41 15.24 -4.45
CA PHE A 129 7.55 16.10 -4.24
C PHE A 129 8.11 16.60 -5.57
N GLU A 130 8.64 17.82 -5.56
CA GLU A 130 9.20 18.44 -6.75
C GLU A 130 10.37 19.35 -6.38
N LYS A 131 11.48 19.21 -7.10
CA LYS A 131 12.68 20.06 -6.96
C LYS A 131 13.40 20.14 -8.29
N GLU A 132 13.76 21.34 -8.73
CA GLU A 132 14.58 21.57 -9.93
C GLU A 132 14.05 20.79 -11.17
N ARG A 133 12.73 20.82 -11.37
CA ARG A 133 12.00 20.13 -12.47
C ARG A 133 12.00 18.60 -12.40
N ARG A 134 12.50 18.02 -11.30
CA ARG A 134 12.37 16.59 -11.00
C ARG A 134 11.18 16.38 -10.09
N VAL A 135 10.24 15.56 -10.54
CA VAL A 135 9.11 15.09 -9.74
C VAL A 135 9.44 13.71 -9.20
N TRP A 136 9.18 13.50 -7.93
CA TRP A 136 9.16 12.17 -7.33
C TRP A 136 7.99 12.04 -6.38
N THR A 137 7.73 10.80 -6.00
CA THR A 137 6.65 10.44 -5.10
C THR A 137 7.23 9.82 -3.84
N VAL A 138 6.64 10.14 -2.69
CA VAL A 138 6.84 9.36 -1.47
C VAL A 138 5.54 8.66 -1.15
N VAL A 139 5.59 7.33 -1.05
CA VAL A 139 4.47 6.52 -0.55
C VAL A 139 4.72 6.22 0.91
N LEU A 140 3.71 6.45 1.74
CA LEU A 140 3.69 6.02 3.13
C LEU A 140 2.70 4.87 3.27
N GLU A 141 3.11 3.77 3.89
CA GLU A 141 2.22 2.68 4.27
C GLU A 141 2.42 2.38 5.75
N SER A 142 1.35 2.49 6.53
CA SER A 142 1.34 2.08 7.93
C SER A 142 0.29 1.03 8.17
N TYR A 143 0.47 0.28 9.24
CA TYR A 143 -0.51 -0.69 9.67
C TYR A 143 -0.57 -0.78 11.20
N VAL A 144 -1.68 -1.32 11.68
CA VAL A 144 -1.84 -1.86 13.04
C VAL A 144 -2.33 -3.31 12.93
N VAL A 145 -1.88 -4.16 13.83
CA VAL A 145 -2.24 -5.59 13.85
C VAL A 145 -2.19 -6.13 15.27
N ASP A 146 -3.03 -7.11 15.57
CA ASP A 146 -2.96 -7.83 16.83
C ASP A 146 -1.80 -8.85 16.80
N MET A 147 -1.10 -8.95 17.92
CA MET A 147 -0.08 -9.96 18.14
C MET A 147 -0.78 -11.30 18.41
N PRO A 148 -0.53 -12.35 17.61
CA PRO A 148 -1.10 -13.66 17.89
C PRO A 148 -0.57 -14.19 19.21
N GLU A 149 -1.40 -14.98 19.91
CA GLU A 149 -1.01 -15.59 21.18
C GLU A 149 0.30 -16.39 21.03
N GLY A 150 1.23 -16.16 21.96
CA GLY A 150 2.55 -16.82 21.95
C GLY A 150 3.61 -16.17 21.04
N ASN A 151 3.27 -15.15 20.24
CA ASN A 151 4.27 -14.38 19.48
C ASN A 151 4.71 -13.12 20.23
N SER A 152 5.96 -12.74 20.01
CA SER A 152 6.46 -11.45 20.46
C SER A 152 6.01 -10.31 19.52
N GLU A 153 6.09 -9.08 20.02
CA GLU A 153 5.91 -7.88 19.21
C GLU A 153 6.92 -7.81 18.07
N ASP A 154 8.17 -8.18 18.35
CA ASP A 154 9.26 -8.14 17.38
C ASP A 154 9.04 -9.13 16.24
N ASP A 155 8.60 -10.36 16.53
CA ASP A 155 8.32 -11.36 15.50
C ASP A 155 7.15 -10.93 14.61
N THR A 156 6.07 -10.45 15.23
CA THR A 156 4.86 -9.99 14.52
C THR A 156 5.18 -8.80 13.62
N ARG A 157 5.91 -7.80 14.15
CA ARG A 157 6.35 -6.65 13.37
C ARG A 157 7.33 -7.04 12.28
N MET A 158 8.33 -7.87 12.56
CA MET A 158 9.33 -8.27 11.58
C MET A 158 8.69 -8.93 10.36
N PHE A 159 7.70 -9.80 10.59
CA PHE A 159 6.95 -10.43 9.50
C PHE A 159 6.17 -9.40 8.66
N ALA A 160 5.33 -8.58 9.30
CA ALA A 160 4.50 -7.61 8.59
C ALA A 160 5.33 -6.49 7.92
N ASP A 161 6.38 -5.99 8.59
CA ASP A 161 7.32 -5.02 8.04
C ASP A 161 8.02 -5.56 6.79
N THR A 162 8.47 -6.82 6.82
CA THR A 162 9.11 -7.45 5.65
C THR A 162 8.17 -7.48 4.45
N VAL A 163 6.91 -7.89 4.67
CA VAL A 163 5.92 -7.94 3.60
C VAL A 163 5.62 -6.55 3.03
N VAL A 164 5.41 -5.54 3.89
CA VAL A 164 5.12 -4.17 3.46
C VAL A 164 6.31 -3.58 2.69
N LYS A 165 7.54 -3.75 3.19
CA LYS A 165 8.76 -3.25 2.51
C LYS A 165 8.93 -3.86 1.12
N LEU A 166 8.75 -5.18 0.99
CA LEU A 166 8.83 -5.85 -0.31
C LEU A 166 7.76 -5.33 -1.27
N ASN A 167 6.52 -5.18 -0.80
CA ASN A 167 5.42 -4.65 -1.63
C ASN A 167 5.72 -3.24 -2.13
N LEU A 168 6.23 -2.36 -1.26
CA LEU A 168 6.60 -0.99 -1.64
C LEU A 168 7.76 -0.96 -2.64
N GLN A 169 8.75 -1.85 -2.51
CA GLN A 169 9.84 -1.98 -3.49
C GLN A 169 9.32 -2.42 -4.87
N LYS A 170 8.40 -3.38 -4.92
CA LYS A 170 7.75 -3.80 -6.17
C LYS A 170 6.87 -2.69 -6.75
N LEU A 171 6.14 -1.95 -5.91
CA LEU A 171 5.39 -0.76 -6.34
C LEU A 171 6.30 0.26 -7.03
N ALA A 172 7.44 0.58 -6.42
CA ALA A 172 8.43 1.48 -7.00
C ALA A 172 8.89 0.97 -8.37
N THR A 173 9.29 -0.30 -8.46
CA THR A 173 9.77 -0.92 -9.71
C THR A 173 8.73 -0.85 -10.83
N VAL A 174 7.47 -1.22 -10.53
CA VAL A 174 6.37 -1.23 -11.51
C VAL A 174 6.03 0.18 -11.99
N THR A 175 5.86 1.12 -11.07
CA THR A 175 5.41 2.48 -11.39
C THR A 175 6.49 3.31 -12.07
N GLU A 176 7.76 3.11 -11.73
CA GLU A 176 8.88 3.72 -12.45
C GLU A 176 9.01 3.17 -13.87
N ALA A 177 8.75 1.87 -14.08
CA ALA A 177 8.70 1.30 -15.42
C ALA A 177 7.55 1.89 -16.24
N MET A 178 6.36 2.03 -15.65
CA MET A 178 5.22 2.69 -16.29
C MET A 178 5.53 4.16 -16.67
N ALA A 179 6.17 4.90 -15.77
CA ALA A 179 6.56 6.30 -16.01
C ALA A 179 7.57 6.43 -17.14
N ARG A 180 8.57 5.54 -17.22
CA ARG A 180 9.54 5.52 -18.34
C ARG A 180 8.87 5.25 -19.67
N ASN A 181 7.91 4.32 -19.72
CA ASN A 181 7.19 3.99 -20.95
C ASN A 181 6.31 5.17 -21.40
N ALA A 182 5.61 5.84 -20.47
CA ALA A 182 4.80 7.01 -20.78
C ALA A 182 5.64 8.21 -21.28
N ALA A 183 6.85 8.39 -20.75
CA ALA A 183 7.78 9.41 -21.25
C ALA A 183 8.42 9.04 -22.61
N GLY A 184 8.41 7.75 -22.96
CA GLY A 184 8.99 7.19 -24.18
C GLY A 184 8.02 7.09 -25.36
N GLU A 185 6.77 7.54 -25.24
CA GLU A 185 5.85 7.71 -26.37
C GLU A 185 5.92 9.14 -26.93
N PRO A 186 6.78 9.44 -27.92
CA PRO A 186 6.61 10.61 -28.76
C PRO A 186 5.44 10.36 -29.72
N GLY A 187 4.57 11.36 -29.89
CA GLY A 187 3.33 11.27 -30.67
C GLY A 187 3.42 10.39 -31.91
N GLY A 188 2.63 9.32 -31.91
CA GLY A 188 2.37 8.53 -33.10
C GLY A 188 1.61 9.35 -34.13
N SER A 189 2.37 9.93 -35.06
CA SER A 189 2.04 10.21 -36.46
C SER A 189 0.56 10.41 -36.82
N GLN A 190 0.18 11.67 -37.05
CA GLN A 190 -0.66 11.99 -38.20
C GLN A 190 0.05 11.48 -39.46
N VAL A 191 -0.54 10.50 -40.15
CA VAL A 191 -0.30 10.29 -41.58
C VAL A 191 -1.63 9.94 -42.25
N THR A 192 -2.13 10.96 -42.97
CA THR A 192 -2.97 11.00 -44.18
C THR A 192 -4.16 10.05 -44.31
#